data_AF-A0A949AVN8-F1
#
_entry.id   AF-A0A949AVN8-F1
#
_cell.length_a   1.000
_cell.length_b   1.000
_cell.length_c   1.000
_cell.angle_alpha   90.00
_cell.angle_beta   90.00
_cell.angle_gamma   90.00
#
_symmetry.space_group_name_H-M   'P 1'
#
loop_
_entity.id
_entity.type
_entity.pdbx_description
1 polymer ?
#
loop_
_entity_poly.entity_id
_entity_poly.type
_entity_poly.pdbx_seq_one_letter_code
_entity_poly.pdbx_strand_id
1 'polypeptide(L)'
;MVGLAAVIGLLVFSSQSFGEEAYDEDTYGPKAPIIWTKPVKGVVFYHKTHTMDAGLSCDMCHDTLFEMAAGAAEQKADFTMASLYKGKYCGACHDGQMAFASNTRCATCHVGVKGYNKLTGPAPQGKASGKH
;
A
#
# COMPACT_ATOMS: atom_id res chain seq x y z
N MET A 1 -29.10 6.94 -64.09
CA MET A 1 -30.01 6.97 -62.93
C MET A 1 -29.49 5.97 -61.91
N VAL A 2 -29.08 6.51 -60.76
CA VAL A 2 -28.83 5.89 -59.44
C VAL A 2 -28.02 4.59 -59.41
N GLY A 3 -26.71 4.74 -59.18
CA GLY A 3 -25.83 3.69 -58.65
C GLY A 3 -24.95 4.28 -57.55
N LEU A 4 -24.47 3.41 -56.65
CA LEU A 4 -23.70 3.64 -55.41
C LEU A 4 -24.52 4.07 -54.20
N ALA A 5 -24.29 3.58 -52.98
CA ALA A 5 -23.48 2.48 -52.50
C ALA A 5 -23.94 2.26 -51.05
N ALA A 6 -24.10 1.00 -50.65
CA ALA A 6 -24.33 0.66 -49.26
C ALA A 6 -23.06 1.00 -48.47
N VAL A 7 -23.11 2.02 -47.62
CA VAL A 7 -22.03 2.36 -46.69
C VAL A 7 -22.09 1.33 -45.56
N ILE A 8 -21.39 0.22 -45.74
CA ILE A 8 -21.05 -0.71 -44.67
C ILE A 8 -20.07 0.05 -43.77
N GLY A 9 -20.60 0.64 -42.70
CA GLY A 9 -19.81 1.23 -41.63
C GLY A 9 -19.01 0.13 -40.95
N LEU A 10 -17.77 -0.05 -41.39
CA LEU A 10 -16.80 -0.91 -40.74
C LEU A 10 -16.55 -0.32 -39.33
N LEU A 11 -17.16 -0.92 -38.32
CA LEU A 11 -16.79 -0.71 -36.92
C LEU A 11 -15.35 -1.20 -36.75
N VAL A 12 -14.38 -0.32 -36.98
CA VAL A 12 -13.00 -0.52 -36.56
C VAL A 12 -12.97 -0.31 -35.05
N PHE A 13 -13.46 -1.31 -34.30
CA PHE A 13 -13.05 -1.49 -32.92
C PHE A 13 -11.57 -1.88 -32.97
N SER A 14 -10.71 -0.85 -33.07
CA SER A 14 -9.28 -1.00 -32.87
C SER A 14 -9.13 -1.58 -31.47
N SER A 15 -8.87 -2.88 -31.41
CA SER A 15 -8.54 -3.63 -30.22
C SER A 15 -7.20 -3.13 -29.71
N GLN A 16 -7.20 -1.92 -29.15
CA GLN A 16 -6.15 -1.51 -28.25
C GLN A 16 -6.37 -2.33 -27.00
N SER A 17 -5.78 -3.53 -27.02
CA SER A 17 -5.38 -4.23 -25.83
C SER A 17 -4.54 -3.24 -25.05
N PHE A 18 -5.16 -2.56 -24.09
CA PHE A 18 -4.44 -1.92 -22.99
C PHE A 18 -3.72 -3.07 -22.29
N GLY A 19 -2.49 -3.34 -22.75
CA GLY A 19 -1.59 -4.23 -22.05
C GLY A 19 -1.45 -3.66 -20.66
N GLU A 20 -1.86 -4.42 -19.66
CA GLU A 20 -1.57 -4.11 -18.27
C GLU A 20 -0.04 -3.98 -18.17
N GLU A 21 0.43 -2.75 -18.05
CA GLU A 21 1.86 -2.46 -17.93
C GLU A 21 2.38 -3.23 -16.71
N ALA A 22 3.41 -4.03 -16.91
CA ALA A 22 3.92 -4.89 -15.84
C ALA A 22 4.42 -4.01 -14.68
N TYR A 23 4.10 -4.41 -13.45
CA TYR A 23 4.53 -3.68 -12.26
C TYR A 23 6.06 -3.64 -12.19
N ASP A 24 6.63 -2.44 -12.23
CA ASP A 24 8.05 -2.18 -12.09
C ASP A 24 8.41 -1.82 -10.65
N GLU A 25 9.19 -2.68 -9.99
CA GLU A 25 9.64 -2.49 -8.61
C GLU A 25 10.66 -1.36 -8.47
N ASP A 26 11.40 -1.02 -9.52
CA ASP A 26 12.37 0.09 -9.47
C ASP A 26 11.66 1.45 -9.53
N THR A 27 10.55 1.53 -10.25
CA THR A 27 9.71 2.74 -10.34
C THR A 27 8.77 2.88 -9.15
N TYR A 28 8.11 1.80 -8.73
CA TYR A 28 7.02 1.86 -7.75
C TYR A 28 7.38 1.30 -6.38
N GLY A 29 8.58 0.76 -6.19
CA GLY A 29 9.03 0.11 -4.97
C GLY A 29 8.54 -1.33 -4.84
N PRO A 30 8.89 -2.03 -3.74
CA PRO A 30 8.55 -3.43 -3.53
C PRO A 30 7.06 -3.74 -3.66
N LYS A 31 6.71 -4.80 -4.41
CA LYS A 31 5.31 -5.23 -4.58
C LYS A 31 4.72 -5.80 -3.30
N ALA A 32 5.54 -6.47 -2.50
CA ALA A 32 5.12 -7.02 -1.21
C ALA A 32 4.87 -5.90 -0.19
N PRO A 33 3.82 -6.00 0.64
CA PRO A 33 3.59 -5.02 1.69
C PRO A 33 4.68 -5.06 2.76
N ILE A 34 4.97 -3.90 3.33
CA ILE A 34 5.64 -3.83 4.62
C ILE A 34 4.59 -4.10 5.70
N ILE A 35 4.91 -5.01 6.62
CA ILE A 35 4.03 -5.37 7.73
C ILE A 35 4.80 -5.20 9.03
N TRP A 36 4.45 -4.18 9.79
CA TRP A 36 5.02 -3.95 11.11
C TRP A 36 4.31 -4.78 12.18
N THR A 37 5.10 -5.25 13.14
CA THR A 37 4.66 -6.06 14.27
C THR A 37 4.80 -5.32 15.61
N LYS A 38 5.48 -4.17 15.63
CA LYS A 38 5.62 -3.29 16.79
C LYS A 38 5.29 -1.83 16.40
N PRO A 39 4.76 -1.02 17.34
CA PRO A 39 4.38 -1.36 18.72
C PRO A 39 3.11 -2.23 18.80
N VAL A 40 2.35 -2.34 17.72
CA VAL A 40 1.16 -3.20 17.63
C VAL A 40 1.27 -4.13 16.44
N LYS A 41 0.75 -5.35 16.58
CA LYS A 41 0.85 -6.38 15.55
C LYS A 41 -0.14 -6.15 14.41
N GLY A 42 0.38 -6.09 13.19
CA GLY A 42 -0.43 -6.03 11.97
C GLY A 42 -0.74 -4.59 11.57
N VAL A 43 0.30 -3.80 11.32
CA VAL A 43 0.20 -2.53 10.59
C VAL A 43 0.76 -2.74 9.19
N VAL A 44 -0.01 -2.40 8.15
CA VAL A 44 0.37 -2.66 6.76
C VAL A 44 0.65 -1.37 6.00
N PHE A 45 1.62 -1.41 5.10
CA PHE A 45 1.94 -0.37 4.13
C PHE A 45 2.21 -0.97 2.76
N TYR A 46 1.73 -0.30 1.71
CA TYR A 46 1.88 -0.72 0.32
C TYR A 46 2.55 0.41 -0.46
N HIS A 47 3.70 0.13 -1.10
CA HIS A 47 4.36 1.12 -1.95
C HIS A 47 3.49 1.53 -3.12
N LYS A 48 2.93 0.56 -3.87
CA LYS A 48 2.01 0.80 -5.01
C LYS A 48 0.97 1.89 -4.74
N THR A 49 0.33 1.86 -3.57
CA THR A 49 -0.71 2.85 -3.23
C THR A 49 -0.16 4.27 -3.09
N HIS A 50 1.08 4.41 -2.66
CA HIS A 50 1.73 5.70 -2.47
C HIS A 50 2.45 6.15 -3.74
N THR A 51 3.15 5.25 -4.44
CA THR A 51 3.92 5.56 -5.63
C THR A 51 3.06 5.56 -6.89
N MET A 52 2.55 4.39 -7.29
CA MET A 52 1.76 4.23 -8.52
C MET A 52 0.40 4.95 -8.44
N ASP A 53 -0.35 4.74 -7.37
CA ASP A 53 -1.73 5.22 -7.29
C ASP A 53 -1.82 6.71 -6.87
N ALA A 54 -0.92 7.16 -5.99
CA ALA A 54 -0.88 8.55 -5.51
C ALA A 54 0.23 9.42 -6.14
N GLY A 55 1.09 8.84 -6.98
CA GLY A 55 2.12 9.58 -7.73
C GLY A 55 3.29 10.07 -6.89
N LEU A 56 3.52 9.50 -5.71
CA LEU A 56 4.60 9.94 -4.82
C LEU A 56 5.96 9.38 -5.27
N SER A 57 6.98 10.24 -5.33
CA SER A 57 8.36 9.85 -5.59
C SER A 57 9.04 9.28 -4.35
N CYS A 58 10.08 8.47 -4.57
CA CYS A 58 10.80 7.76 -3.52
C CYS A 58 11.41 8.71 -2.46
N ASP A 59 11.91 9.86 -2.90
CA ASP A 59 12.59 10.85 -2.07
C ASP A 59 11.66 11.58 -1.09
N MET A 60 10.35 11.59 -1.35
CA MET A 60 9.38 12.15 -0.40
C MET A 60 9.25 11.31 0.87
N CYS A 61 9.64 10.04 0.83
CA CYS A 61 9.64 9.15 1.99
C CYS A 61 11.07 8.84 2.45
N HIS A 62 12.00 8.62 1.51
CA HIS A 62 13.33 8.11 1.79
C HIS A 62 14.43 9.16 1.57
N ASP A 63 15.43 9.24 2.43
CA ASP A 63 15.61 8.55 3.72
C ASP A 63 15.08 9.38 4.91
N THR A 64 14.37 10.47 4.61
CA THR A 64 13.95 11.48 5.60
C THR A 64 12.89 10.97 6.57
N LEU A 65 11.80 10.38 6.08
CA LEU A 65 10.71 9.87 6.93
C LEU A 65 10.91 8.40 7.31
N PHE A 66 11.44 7.62 6.37
CA PHE A 66 11.70 6.20 6.54
C PHE A 66 13.06 5.85 5.94
N GLU A 67 13.79 4.94 6.60
CA GLU A 67 14.98 4.32 6.01
C GLU A 67 14.54 3.32 4.94
N MET A 68 15.37 3.09 3.92
CA MET A 68 15.15 2.04 2.90
C MET A 68 15.44 0.63 3.47
N ALA A 69 14.89 0.34 4.64
CA ALA A 69 15.05 -0.91 5.36
C ALA A 69 13.72 -1.27 6.05
N ALA A 70 13.07 -2.34 5.56
CA ALA A 70 11.83 -2.83 6.16
C ALA A 70 12.05 -3.17 7.64
N GLY A 71 11.14 -2.71 8.50
CA GLY A 71 11.23 -2.93 9.95
C GLY A 71 12.17 -1.98 10.71
N ALA A 72 12.90 -1.07 10.06
CA ALA A 72 13.75 -0.11 10.76
C ALA A 72 12.93 0.87 11.62
N ALA A 73 11.81 1.37 11.07
CA ALA A 73 10.92 2.28 11.78
C ALA A 73 10.35 1.68 13.08
N GLU A 74 9.97 0.40 13.10
CA GLU A 74 9.40 -0.23 14.30
C GLU A 74 10.40 -0.49 15.43
N GLN A 75 11.70 -0.31 15.18
CA GLN A 75 12.72 -0.32 16.23
C GLN A 75 12.85 1.04 16.93
N LYS A 76 12.32 2.11 16.35
CA LYS A 76 12.40 3.46 16.90
C LYS A 76 11.35 3.63 18.00
N ALA A 77 11.80 4.08 19.18
CA ALA A 77 10.92 4.30 20.33
C ALA A 77 9.82 5.34 20.06
N ASP A 78 10.05 6.25 19.12
CA ASP A 78 9.07 7.28 18.74
C ASP A 78 8.16 6.86 17.57
N PHE A 79 8.22 5.61 17.07
CA PHE A 79 7.27 5.08 16.08
C PHE A 79 5.92 4.75 16.72
N THR A 80 5.17 5.81 17.04
CA THR A 80 3.90 5.76 17.78
C THR A 80 2.88 6.71 17.15
N MET A 81 1.59 6.46 17.37
CA MET A 81 0.52 7.36 16.92
C MET A 81 0.70 8.80 17.42
N ALA A 82 1.26 9.00 18.62
CA ALA A 82 1.53 10.32 19.17
C ALA A 82 2.54 11.10 18.32
N SER A 83 3.52 10.43 17.73
CA SER A 83 4.46 11.04 16.77
C SER A 83 3.79 11.31 15.43
N LEU A 84 2.91 10.42 14.95
CA LEU A 84 2.13 10.66 13.74
C LEU A 84 1.28 11.93 13.87
N TYR A 85 0.64 12.15 15.01
CA TYR A 85 -0.14 13.37 15.26
C TYR A 85 0.71 14.65 15.32
N LYS A 86 2.04 14.52 15.38
CA LYS A 86 3.01 15.62 15.33
C LYS A 86 3.69 15.73 13.96
N GLY A 87 3.13 15.12 12.91
CA GLY A 87 3.64 15.20 11.54
C GLY A 87 4.83 14.28 11.24
N LYS A 88 5.11 13.27 12.08
CA LYS A 88 6.17 12.29 11.81
C LYS A 88 5.62 11.06 11.10
N TYR A 89 6.50 10.31 10.43
CA TYR A 89 6.18 9.03 9.80
C TYR A 89 4.97 9.17 8.86
N CYS A 90 3.96 8.29 9.00
CA CYS A 90 2.73 8.35 8.20
C CYS A 90 1.99 9.68 8.37
N GLY A 91 2.09 10.30 9.54
CA GLY A 91 1.41 11.55 9.86
C GLY A 91 1.98 12.78 9.17
N ALA A 92 3.13 12.67 8.49
CA ALA A 92 3.64 13.75 7.62
C ALA A 92 2.68 14.07 6.47
N CYS A 93 1.91 13.07 6.02
CA CYS A 93 0.92 13.21 4.95
C CYS A 93 -0.51 12.86 5.42
N HIS A 94 -0.65 11.90 6.34
CA HIS A 94 -1.94 11.54 6.95
C HIS A 94 -2.32 12.49 8.09
N ASP A 95 -2.40 13.77 7.75
CA ASP A 95 -2.63 14.93 8.63
C ASP A 95 -4.08 15.45 8.57
N GLY A 96 -4.88 14.97 7.61
CA GLY A 96 -6.24 15.44 7.35
C GLY A 96 -6.36 16.49 6.25
N GLN A 97 -5.24 16.93 5.67
CA GLN A 97 -5.18 17.88 4.57
C GLN A 97 -4.69 17.21 3.29
N MET A 98 -3.51 16.58 3.34
CA MET A 98 -2.93 15.89 2.18
C MET A 98 -3.56 14.51 1.97
N ALA A 99 -3.75 13.78 3.06
CA ALA A 99 -4.48 12.52 3.09
C ALA A 99 -5.39 12.45 4.32
N PHE A 100 -6.17 11.37 4.44
CA PHE A 100 -7.03 11.18 5.62
C PHE A 100 -6.19 11.23 6.91
N ALA A 101 -6.72 11.87 7.94
CA ALA A 101 -6.01 12.02 9.22
C ALA A 101 -5.81 10.67 9.90
N SER A 102 -4.61 10.44 10.42
CA SER A 102 -4.19 9.17 11.05
C SER A 102 -5.07 8.72 12.22
N ASN A 103 -5.83 9.64 12.84
CA ASN A 103 -6.73 9.36 13.97
C ASN A 103 -8.18 9.04 13.55
N THR A 104 -8.50 8.97 12.25
CA THR A 104 -9.89 8.80 11.78
C THR A 104 -10.20 7.42 11.22
N ARG A 105 -9.22 6.75 10.60
CA ARG A 105 -9.44 5.50 9.84
C ARG A 105 -8.47 4.39 10.27
N CYS A 106 -8.52 4.03 11.55
CA CYS A 106 -7.56 3.11 12.19
C CYS A 106 -7.40 1.78 11.43
N ALA A 107 -8.53 1.18 11.00
CA ALA A 107 -8.54 -0.12 10.34
C ALA A 107 -7.95 -0.14 8.92
N THR A 108 -7.67 1.04 8.32
CA THR A 108 -6.99 1.12 7.02
C THR A 108 -5.56 0.60 7.12
N CYS A 109 -4.87 0.92 8.23
CA CYS A 109 -3.49 0.51 8.46
C CYS A 109 -3.41 -0.64 9.46
N HIS A 110 -4.20 -0.60 10.54
CA HIS A 110 -4.19 -1.59 11.61
C HIS A 110 -5.12 -2.76 11.27
N VAL A 111 -4.58 -3.75 10.56
CA VAL A 111 -5.32 -4.95 10.12
C VAL A 111 -5.46 -6.02 11.22
N GLY A 112 -4.77 -5.82 12.34
CA GLY A 112 -4.78 -6.72 13.49
C GLY A 112 -4.24 -8.11 13.19
N VAL A 113 -4.38 -9.03 14.14
CA VAL A 113 -3.83 -10.40 14.03
C VAL A 113 -4.48 -11.19 12.89
N LYS A 114 -5.79 -11.01 12.67
CA LYS A 114 -6.50 -11.70 11.57
C LYS A 114 -5.98 -11.25 10.20
N GLY A 115 -5.84 -9.95 9.99
CA GLY A 115 -5.28 -9.40 8.76
C GLY A 115 -3.82 -9.79 8.56
N TYR A 116 -3.02 -9.72 9.63
CA TYR A 116 -1.63 -10.19 9.63
C TYR A 116 -1.51 -11.65 9.16
N ASN A 117 -2.29 -12.56 9.74
CA ASN A 117 -2.28 -13.98 9.37
C ASN A 117 -2.74 -14.22 7.92
N LYS A 118 -3.63 -13.36 7.39
CA LYS A 118 -4.04 -13.44 5.99
C LYS A 118 -2.90 -13.02 5.05
N LEU A 119 -2.12 -12.02 5.43
CA LEU A 119 -1.03 -11.48 4.61
C LEU A 119 0.26 -12.31 4.70
N THR A 120 0.51 -12.97 5.83
CA THR A 120 1.78 -13.69 6.10
C THR A 120 1.63 -15.21 6.18
N GLY A 121 0.40 -15.72 6.05
CA GLY A 121 0.07 -17.09 6.43
C GLY A 121 -0.09 -17.22 7.96
N PRO A 122 -0.72 -18.31 8.45
CA PRO A 122 -0.78 -18.55 9.89
C PRO A 122 0.64 -18.70 10.44
N ALA A 123 0.92 -18.03 11.57
CA ALA A 123 2.12 -18.33 12.35
C ALA A 123 2.19 -19.85 12.61
N PRO A 124 3.36 -20.50 12.54
CA PRO A 124 3.48 -21.91 12.85
C PRO A 124 2.89 -22.15 14.25
N GLN A 125 1.81 -22.92 14.29
CA GLN A 125 1.10 -23.23 15.52
C GLN A 125 2.03 -24.12 16.35
N GLY A 126 2.77 -23.51 17.27
CA GLY A 126 3.40 -24.24 18.36
C GLY A 126 2.30 -25.02 19.07
N LYS A 127 2.47 -26.35 19.15
CA LYS A 127 1.49 -27.27 19.71
C LYS A 127 0.94 -26.70 21.03
N ALA A 128 -0.37 -26.47 21.09
CA ALA A 128 -1.06 -26.25 22.34
C ALA A 128 -0.95 -27.52 23.17
N SER A 129 0.08 -27.59 24.01
CA SER A 129 0.17 -28.52 25.13
C SER A 129 -0.59 -27.90 26.28
N GLY A 130 -1.73 -28.49 26.68
CA GLY A 130 -2.35 -28.16 27.95
C GLY A 130 -3.83 -28.49 28.03
N LYS A 131 -4.11 -29.64 28.65
CA LYS A 131 -5.40 -30.02 29.24
C LYS A 131 -6.01 -28.85 30.04
N HIS A 132 -7.34 -28.69 29.97
CA HIS A 132 -8.27 -28.78 31.11
C HIS A 132 -9.67 -29.05 30.58
#